data_AF-A0A1S4G1Y5-F1
#
_entry.id   AF-A0A1S4G1Y5-F1
#
_cell.length_a   1.000
_cell.length_b   1.000
_cell.length_c   1.000
_cell.angle_alpha   90.00
_cell.angle_beta   90.00
_cell.angle_gamma   90.00
#
_symmetry.space_group_name_H-M   'P 1'
#
loop_
_entity.id
_entity.type
_entity.pdbx_description
1 polymer ?
#
loop_
_entity_poly.entity_id
_entity_poly.type
_entity_poly.pdbx_seq_one_letter_code
_entity_poly.pdbx_strand_id
1 'polypeptide(L)'
;MSSTSEIIVCDGDVDGWRNLNFFRDVVSKDLNLQEKEFHLYNLNITTTEKQSGFTSLLYRVKVNVELNDGKRDQRMYVVKEISKDAYGGDTMDTYNLFHKEIKAYQELIPEFEKLFQNKVRFGPRFLKAVTTPFTVIVLEDLNASGYQMKNCSKRLDISQSKTVLSRLAKFHAASAVYFKQNGPYPTSFKTGMYDEESALNSETYIGNLFKALESSLRERNCSRQYLDLISQWGTNPYVSGAKLFRLNDQDFTVLNHGDLWMNNVMFSDSDLLLIDFQIAFYGSFTFDVLEFIFCTVKVDDIIHKFDDLIEFYHQELRTAFQILDNSSMLPSLETLQADIKRHGFLAGLLMIEAIPMITFVNVGEMSMDLMSSAEPEGEEFRRKLFHNEKFIEVVDQLLPFLHERGYLKCSINE
;
A
#
# COMPACT_ATOMS: atom_id res chain seq x y z
N MET A 1 10.95 -12.34 16.87
CA MET A 1 11.48 -13.72 16.71
C MET A 1 10.90 -14.67 17.77
N SER A 2 9.75 -15.25 17.45
CA SER A 2 9.16 -16.47 18.01
C SER A 2 8.03 -16.90 17.07
N SER A 3 8.36 -17.60 15.98
CA SER A 3 7.35 -18.22 15.12
C SER A 3 6.74 -19.41 15.84
N THR A 4 5.46 -19.33 16.22
CA THR A 4 4.70 -20.50 16.66
C THR A 4 4.36 -21.34 15.44
N SER A 5 5.00 -22.50 15.29
CA SER A 5 4.64 -23.50 14.30
C SER A 5 3.54 -24.38 14.88
N GLU A 6 2.31 -24.24 14.39
CA GLU A 6 1.24 -25.17 14.74
C GLU A 6 1.18 -26.24 13.65
N ILE A 7 1.56 -27.47 14.00
CA ILE A 7 1.40 -28.62 13.12
C ILE A 7 -0.04 -29.09 13.27
N ILE A 8 -0.93 -28.58 12.43
CA ILE A 8 -2.31 -29.07 12.36
C ILE A 8 -2.37 -30.16 11.29
N VAL A 9 -2.32 -31.41 11.74
CA VAL A 9 -2.69 -32.57 10.93
C VAL A 9 -4.15 -32.89 11.25
N CYS A 10 -5.05 -32.52 10.34
CA CYS A 10 -6.42 -33.03 10.38
C CYS A 10 -6.72 -33.71 9.05
N ASP A 11 -6.68 -35.04 9.05
CA ASP A 11 -7.47 -35.84 8.11
C ASP A 11 -8.93 -35.76 8.61
N GLY A 12 -9.69 -34.82 8.06
CA GLY A 12 -11.11 -34.64 8.40
C GLY A 12 -11.67 -33.27 7.97
N ASP A 13 -13.00 -33.21 7.81
CA ASP A 13 -13.74 -31.96 7.64
C ASP A 13 -13.71 -31.18 8.96
N VAL A 14 -12.69 -30.34 9.11
CA VAL A 14 -12.63 -29.31 10.15
C VAL A 14 -13.26 -28.05 9.58
N ASP A 15 -14.23 -27.47 10.29
CA ASP A 15 -14.79 -26.15 9.96
C ASP A 15 -13.66 -25.12 9.88
N GLY A 16 -13.40 -24.59 8.68
CA GLY A 16 -12.33 -23.62 8.45
C GLY A 16 -11.54 -23.87 7.18
N TRP A 17 -10.53 -23.02 6.96
CA TRP A 17 -9.57 -23.17 5.85
C TRP A 17 -8.33 -24.01 6.22
N ARG A 18 -8.14 -24.34 7.50
CA ARG A 18 -6.94 -25.00 8.04
C ARG A 18 -6.97 -26.53 7.87
N ASN A 19 -7.33 -27.02 6.68
CA ASN A 19 -7.38 -28.44 6.35
C ASN A 19 -6.94 -28.70 4.90
N LEU A 20 -6.52 -29.92 4.58
CA LEU A 20 -6.02 -30.27 3.24
C LEU A 20 -7.08 -30.12 2.14
N ASN A 21 -8.35 -30.44 2.43
CA ASN A 21 -9.45 -30.34 1.48
C ASN A 21 -9.61 -28.90 0.95
N PHE A 22 -9.46 -27.91 1.82
CA PHE A 22 -9.52 -26.49 1.44
C PHE A 22 -8.50 -26.09 0.38
N PHE A 23 -7.34 -26.76 0.31
CA PHE A 23 -6.24 -26.46 -0.61
C PHE A 23 -6.24 -27.30 -1.89
N ARG A 24 -7.20 -28.21 -2.10
CA ARG A 24 -7.24 -29.04 -3.32
C ARG A 24 -7.45 -28.22 -4.57
N ASP A 25 -8.45 -27.34 -4.58
CA ASP A 25 -8.71 -26.41 -5.69
C ASP A 25 -7.61 -25.36 -5.84
N VAL A 26 -7.01 -24.92 -4.71
CA VAL A 26 -5.83 -24.03 -4.69
C VAL A 26 -4.67 -24.67 -5.45
N VAL A 27 -4.28 -25.91 -5.11
CA VAL A 27 -3.17 -26.62 -5.75
C VAL A 27 -3.50 -27.00 -7.19
N SER A 28 -4.74 -27.39 -7.47
CA SER A 28 -5.26 -27.65 -8.81
C SER A 28 -5.07 -26.44 -9.72
N LYS A 29 -5.50 -25.25 -9.27
CA LYS A 29 -5.28 -23.97 -9.97
C LYS A 29 -3.81 -23.57 -10.02
N ASP A 30 -3.06 -23.85 -8.96
CA ASP A 30 -1.63 -23.55 -8.89
C ASP A 30 -0.87 -24.28 -10.01
N LEU A 31 -1.00 -25.60 -10.05
CA LEU A 31 -0.27 -26.48 -10.95
C LEU A 31 -0.93 -26.63 -12.33
N ASN A 32 -2.13 -26.09 -12.51
CA ASN A 32 -2.97 -26.29 -13.70
C ASN A 32 -3.21 -27.80 -13.97
N LEU A 33 -3.60 -28.54 -12.92
CA LEU A 33 -3.88 -29.98 -12.92
C LEU A 33 -5.27 -30.25 -12.36
N GLN A 34 -5.93 -31.33 -12.77
CA GLN A 34 -7.18 -31.79 -12.16
C GLN A 34 -6.90 -32.39 -10.77
N GLU A 35 -7.85 -32.25 -9.83
CA GLU A 35 -7.69 -32.72 -8.45
C GLU A 35 -7.48 -34.24 -8.28
N LYS A 36 -7.78 -35.03 -9.31
CA LYS A 36 -7.52 -36.47 -9.35
C LYS A 36 -6.10 -36.83 -9.79
N GLU A 37 -5.31 -35.85 -10.22
CA GLU A 37 -3.95 -36.04 -10.73
C GLU A 37 -2.89 -35.98 -9.62
N PHE A 38 -3.31 -35.62 -8.40
CA PHE A 38 -2.44 -35.50 -7.25
C PHE A 38 -3.16 -35.82 -5.94
N HIS A 39 -2.36 -36.09 -4.92
CA HIS A 39 -2.76 -36.25 -3.53
C HIS A 39 -2.01 -35.22 -2.66
N LEU A 40 -2.75 -34.55 -1.77
CA LEU A 40 -2.18 -33.61 -0.81
C LEU A 40 -1.91 -34.33 0.51
N TYR A 41 -0.76 -34.08 1.10
CA TYR A 41 -0.40 -34.57 2.42
C TYR A 41 0.43 -33.53 3.16
N ASN A 42 0.47 -33.61 4.49
CA ASN A 42 1.22 -32.72 5.37
C ASN A 42 0.95 -31.22 5.12
N LEU A 43 -0.02 -30.69 5.84
CA LEU A 43 -0.27 -29.25 5.91
C LEU A 43 0.56 -28.65 7.06
N ASN A 44 1.37 -27.64 6.78
CA ASN A 44 2.07 -26.87 7.80
C ASN A 44 1.67 -25.41 7.70
N ILE A 45 1.18 -24.85 8.81
CA ILE A 45 0.73 -23.46 8.89
C ILE A 45 1.62 -22.75 9.91
N THR A 46 2.19 -21.63 9.49
CA THR A 46 2.99 -20.77 10.34
C THR A 46 2.41 -19.37 10.30
N THR A 47 2.17 -18.79 11.47
CA THR A 47 1.73 -17.41 11.57
C THR A 47 2.95 -16.52 11.47
N THR A 48 2.93 -15.52 10.60
CA THR A 48 3.92 -14.44 10.67
C THR A 48 3.54 -13.55 11.85
N GLU A 49 4.52 -13.14 12.67
CA GLU A 49 4.29 -12.36 13.90
C GLU A 49 3.26 -11.25 13.70
N LYS A 50 2.36 -11.06 14.68
CA LYS A 50 1.43 -9.92 14.72
C LYS A 50 2.27 -8.64 14.69
N GLN A 51 2.37 -8.01 13.53
CA GLN A 51 2.80 -6.63 13.45
C GLN A 51 1.54 -5.78 13.69
N SER A 52 1.57 -5.01 14.76
CA SER A 52 0.52 -4.04 15.07
C SER A 52 0.41 -3.03 13.93
N GLY A 53 -0.80 -2.86 13.38
CA GLY A 53 -1.08 -2.00 12.22
C GLY A 53 -1.51 -2.74 10.94
N PHE A 54 -1.37 -4.07 10.86
CA PHE A 54 -1.90 -4.85 9.74
C PHE A 54 -3.37 -5.19 9.93
N THR A 55 -4.17 -4.98 8.89
CA THR A 55 -5.63 -5.24 8.88
C THR A 55 -5.98 -6.73 8.89
N SER A 56 -5.03 -7.63 8.64
CA SER A 56 -5.29 -9.07 8.51
C SER A 56 -4.24 -9.92 9.25
N LEU A 57 -4.65 -11.12 9.66
CA LEU A 57 -3.73 -12.16 10.12
C LEU A 57 -3.12 -12.83 8.89
N LEU A 58 -1.79 -12.89 8.85
CA LEU A 58 -1.05 -13.45 7.74
C LEU A 58 -0.46 -14.81 8.13
N TYR A 59 -0.78 -15.82 7.33
CA TYR A 59 -0.32 -17.18 7.50
C TYR A 59 0.48 -17.62 6.29
N ARG A 60 1.63 -18.24 6.55
CA ARG A 60 2.40 -18.95 5.53
C ARG A 60 2.06 -20.43 5.61
N VAL A 61 1.58 -20.96 4.51
CA VAL A 61 1.09 -22.33 4.39
C VAL A 61 2.01 -23.12 3.47
N LYS A 62 2.43 -24.29 3.93
CA LYS A 62 3.20 -25.26 3.15
C LYS A 62 2.38 -26.53 3.00
N VAL A 63 2.23 -27.00 1.77
CA VAL A 63 1.48 -28.21 1.40
C VAL A 63 2.38 -29.13 0.59
N ASN A 64 2.47 -30.41 0.96
CA ASN A 64 3.15 -31.39 0.11
C ASN A 64 2.16 -32.00 -0.89
N VAL A 65 2.64 -32.22 -2.10
CA VAL A 65 1.86 -32.74 -3.23
C VAL A 65 2.57 -33.99 -3.77
N GLU A 66 1.84 -35.08 -3.91
CA GLU A 66 2.31 -36.29 -4.61
C GLU A 66 1.49 -36.45 -5.89
N LEU A 67 2.14 -36.40 -7.05
CA LEU A 67 1.52 -36.62 -8.35
C LEU A 67 1.29 -38.13 -8.57
N ASN A 68 0.37 -38.47 -9.46
CA ASN A 68 0.04 -39.87 -9.77
C ASN A 68 1.21 -40.70 -10.33
N ASP A 69 2.24 -40.06 -10.88
CA ASP A 69 3.48 -40.70 -11.32
C ASP A 69 4.48 -40.95 -10.18
N GLY A 70 4.11 -40.61 -8.94
CA GLY A 70 4.93 -40.73 -7.74
C GLY A 70 5.87 -39.55 -7.49
N LYS A 71 5.89 -38.54 -8.36
CA LYS A 71 6.70 -37.33 -8.16
C LYS A 71 6.14 -36.52 -7.00
N ARG A 72 7.04 -36.08 -6.11
CA ARG A 72 6.70 -35.22 -4.98
C ARG A 72 7.11 -33.78 -5.25
N ASP A 73 6.22 -32.87 -4.90
CA ASP A 73 6.43 -31.42 -4.94
C ASP A 73 5.98 -30.79 -3.61
N GLN A 74 6.37 -29.54 -3.39
CA GLN A 74 6.02 -28.78 -2.22
C GLN A 74 5.57 -27.38 -2.64
N ARG A 75 4.34 -27.02 -2.28
CA ARG A 75 3.77 -25.71 -2.59
C ARG A 75 3.74 -24.83 -1.35
N MET A 76 3.97 -23.54 -1.56
CA MET A 76 3.91 -22.51 -0.52
C MET A 76 2.91 -21.43 -0.90
N TYR A 77 2.07 -21.06 0.05
CA TYR A 77 1.02 -20.07 -0.11
C TYR A 77 1.03 -19.09 1.05
N VAL A 78 0.45 -17.92 0.79
CA VAL A 78 0.13 -16.94 1.81
C VAL A 78 -1.39 -16.88 1.94
N VAL A 79 -1.89 -17.00 3.17
CA VAL A 79 -3.30 -16.85 3.51
C VAL A 79 -3.47 -15.60 4.36
N LYS A 80 -4.21 -14.61 3.85
CA LYS A 80 -4.68 -13.46 4.62
C LYS A 80 -6.06 -13.79 5.18
N GLU A 81 -6.22 -13.74 6.50
CA GLU A 81 -7.49 -13.96 7.20
C GLU A 81 -7.95 -12.69 7.90
N ILE A 82 -9.21 -12.31 7.71
CA ILE A 82 -9.82 -11.26 8.53
C ILE A 82 -10.21 -11.85 9.87
N SER A 83 -9.81 -11.20 10.96
CA SER A 83 -10.36 -11.46 12.29
C SER A 83 -11.10 -10.22 12.78
N LYS A 84 -12.42 -10.33 12.99
CA LYS A 84 -13.26 -9.27 13.57
C LYS A 84 -12.89 -8.97 15.02
N ASP A 85 -12.30 -9.94 15.72
CA ASP A 85 -11.89 -9.82 17.12
C ASP A 85 -10.50 -9.20 17.28
N ALA A 86 -9.68 -9.19 16.21
CA ALA A 86 -8.32 -8.66 16.25
C ALA A 86 -8.27 -7.13 16.05
N TYR A 87 -9.29 -6.52 15.45
CA TYR A 87 -9.31 -5.09 15.11
C TYR A 87 -10.75 -4.56 15.12
N GLY A 88 -10.97 -3.39 15.72
CA GLY A 88 -12.29 -2.77 15.94
C GLY A 88 -13.16 -2.72 14.68
N GLY A 89 -14.05 -3.72 14.57
CA GLY A 89 -14.74 -4.14 13.34
C GLY A 89 -15.46 -3.05 12.54
N ASP A 90 -15.80 -1.92 13.16
CA ASP A 90 -16.51 -0.82 12.52
C ASP A 90 -15.72 -0.21 11.34
N THR A 91 -14.38 -0.13 11.41
CA THR A 91 -13.57 0.50 10.34
C THR A 91 -13.44 -0.39 9.10
N MET A 92 -13.34 -1.71 9.30
CA MET A 92 -13.21 -2.71 8.23
C MET A 92 -14.47 -2.80 7.37
N ASP A 93 -15.63 -2.86 8.03
CA ASP A 93 -16.93 -2.93 7.36
C ASP A 93 -17.26 -1.60 6.67
N THR A 94 -16.83 -0.45 7.24
CA THR A 94 -17.03 0.89 6.66
C THR A 94 -16.32 1.08 5.32
N TYR A 95 -15.08 0.61 5.17
CA TYR A 95 -14.29 0.82 3.94
C TYR A 95 -14.30 -0.37 2.97
N ASN A 96 -14.92 -1.48 3.34
CA ASN A 96 -15.01 -2.68 2.49
C ASN A 96 -13.62 -3.18 1.99
N LEU A 97 -12.58 -2.97 2.80
CA LEU A 97 -11.16 -3.10 2.42
C LEU A 97 -10.85 -4.45 1.79
N PHE A 98 -11.34 -5.52 2.41
CA PHE A 98 -11.04 -6.87 1.96
C PHE A 98 -11.78 -7.26 0.69
N HIS A 99 -13.01 -6.79 0.48
CA HIS A 99 -13.69 -7.00 -0.79
C HIS A 99 -13.00 -6.23 -1.92
N LYS A 100 -12.45 -5.04 -1.65
CA LYS A 100 -11.59 -4.34 -2.62
C LYS A 100 -10.35 -5.17 -2.95
N GLU A 101 -9.66 -5.68 -1.92
CA GLU A 101 -8.46 -6.50 -2.11
C GLU A 101 -8.76 -7.79 -2.90
N ILE A 102 -9.85 -8.51 -2.57
CA ILE A 102 -10.32 -9.67 -3.35
C ILE A 102 -10.55 -9.25 -4.80
N LYS A 103 -11.31 -8.17 -5.04
CA LYS A 103 -11.66 -7.72 -6.40
C LYS A 103 -10.43 -7.32 -7.20
N ALA A 104 -9.46 -6.65 -6.56
CA ALA A 104 -8.20 -6.28 -7.17
C ALA A 104 -7.45 -7.53 -7.65
N TYR A 105 -7.18 -8.49 -6.76
CA TYR A 105 -6.42 -9.69 -7.11
C TYR A 105 -7.16 -10.66 -8.03
N GLN A 106 -8.46 -10.84 -7.83
CA GLN A 106 -9.24 -11.83 -8.57
C GLN A 106 -9.55 -11.37 -9.99
N GLU A 107 -9.75 -10.06 -10.20
CA GLU A 107 -10.26 -9.53 -11.46
C GLU A 107 -9.36 -8.45 -12.05
N LEU A 108 -9.14 -7.34 -11.36
CA LEU A 108 -8.50 -6.15 -11.97
C LEU A 108 -7.04 -6.39 -12.34
N ILE A 109 -6.24 -6.95 -11.42
CA ILE A 109 -4.82 -7.23 -11.66
C ILE A 109 -4.63 -8.18 -12.84
N PRO A 110 -5.31 -9.35 -12.91
CA PRO A 110 -5.24 -10.20 -14.10
C PRO A 110 -5.63 -9.50 -15.40
N GLU A 111 -6.66 -8.65 -15.40
CA GLU A 111 -7.04 -7.89 -16.60
C GLU A 111 -5.96 -6.88 -17.01
N PHE A 112 -5.30 -6.23 -16.05
CA PHE A 112 -4.19 -5.33 -16.33
C PHE A 112 -2.97 -6.09 -16.90
N GLU A 113 -2.67 -7.27 -16.36
CA GLU A 113 -1.59 -8.13 -16.87
C GLU A 113 -1.86 -8.62 -18.30
N LYS A 114 -3.14 -8.94 -18.63
CA LYS A 114 -3.56 -9.31 -19.98
C LYS A 114 -3.34 -8.21 -21.01
N LEU A 115 -3.52 -6.94 -20.64
CA LEU A 115 -3.24 -5.80 -21.52
C LEU A 115 -1.76 -5.78 -21.98
N PHE A 116 -0.85 -6.29 -21.14
CA PHE A 116 0.56 -6.47 -21.46
C PHE A 116 0.91 -7.88 -21.97
N GLN A 117 -0.08 -8.64 -22.47
CA GLN A 117 0.10 -10.02 -22.95
C GLN A 117 0.73 -10.94 -21.89
N ASN A 118 0.47 -10.68 -20.60
CA ASN A 118 1.06 -11.36 -19.46
C ASN A 118 2.60 -11.29 -19.39
N LYS A 119 3.23 -10.33 -20.08
CA LYS A 119 4.68 -10.06 -19.98
C LYS A 119 5.05 -9.19 -18.79
N VAL A 120 4.06 -8.60 -18.13
CA VAL A 120 4.19 -7.67 -17.00
C VAL A 120 3.26 -8.20 -15.91
N ARG A 121 3.81 -8.48 -14.72
CA ARG A 121 3.05 -8.95 -13.55
C ARG A 121 2.97 -7.89 -12.46
N PHE A 122 1.79 -7.51 -11.99
CA PHE A 122 1.67 -6.42 -11.01
C PHE A 122 1.68 -6.90 -9.57
N GLY A 123 1.20 -8.12 -9.31
CA GLY A 123 1.11 -8.66 -7.97
C GLY A 123 1.23 -10.18 -7.90
N PRO A 124 1.13 -10.75 -6.70
CA PRO A 124 1.06 -12.19 -6.50
C PRO A 124 -0.14 -12.78 -7.21
N ARG A 125 0.01 -14.02 -7.68
CA ARG A 125 -1.10 -14.74 -8.29
C ARG A 125 -2.18 -15.05 -7.26
N PHE A 126 -3.40 -14.65 -7.59
CA PHE A 126 -4.60 -15.00 -6.86
C PHE A 126 -4.98 -16.47 -7.06
N LEU A 127 -5.16 -17.20 -5.96
CA LEU A 127 -5.55 -18.61 -6.03
C LEU A 127 -7.02 -18.79 -5.63
N LYS A 128 -7.42 -18.28 -4.47
CA LYS A 128 -8.76 -18.50 -3.91
C LYS A 128 -9.17 -17.37 -2.98
N ALA A 129 -10.46 -17.08 -2.90
CA ALA A 129 -11.04 -16.29 -1.83
C ALA A 129 -12.32 -16.98 -1.32
N VAL A 130 -12.57 -16.85 -0.02
CA VAL A 130 -13.82 -17.26 0.63
C VAL A 130 -14.26 -16.11 1.52
N THR A 131 -15.55 -15.79 1.53
CA THR A 131 -16.12 -14.72 2.37
C THR A 131 -17.19 -15.24 3.35
N THR A 132 -17.55 -16.53 3.27
CA THR A 132 -18.53 -17.17 4.16
C THR A 132 -18.16 -18.65 4.33
N PRO A 133 -18.17 -19.22 5.57
CA PRO A 133 -18.51 -18.58 6.84
C PRO A 133 -17.37 -17.73 7.46
N PHE A 134 -16.17 -17.81 6.90
CA PHE A 134 -15.00 -17.00 7.27
C PHE A 134 -14.47 -16.27 6.03
N THR A 135 -13.61 -15.28 6.24
CA THR A 135 -13.10 -14.42 5.17
C THR A 135 -11.58 -14.57 5.01
N VAL A 136 -11.16 -15.16 3.88
CA VAL A 136 -9.74 -15.41 3.55
C VAL A 136 -9.42 -15.17 2.08
N ILE A 137 -8.18 -14.76 1.81
CA ILE A 137 -7.56 -14.72 0.48
C ILE A 137 -6.35 -15.64 0.50
N VAL A 138 -6.23 -16.50 -0.51
CA VAL A 138 -5.07 -17.36 -0.75
C VAL A 138 -4.31 -16.83 -1.96
N LEU A 139 -3.06 -16.45 -1.74
CA LEU A 139 -2.12 -15.95 -2.73
C LEU A 139 -0.91 -16.88 -2.83
N GLU A 140 -0.21 -16.83 -3.96
CA GLU A 140 1.12 -17.45 -4.03
C GLU A 140 2.09 -16.85 -3.01
N ASP A 141 3.02 -17.65 -2.51
CA ASP A 141 4.08 -17.16 -1.65
C ASP A 141 5.24 -16.59 -2.47
N LEU A 142 5.36 -15.26 -2.45
CA LEU A 142 6.42 -14.54 -3.16
C LEU A 142 7.82 -14.83 -2.61
N ASN A 143 7.96 -15.13 -1.31
CA ASN A 143 9.26 -15.51 -0.74
C ASN A 143 9.74 -16.85 -1.31
N ALA A 144 8.82 -17.77 -1.60
CA ALA A 144 9.16 -19.04 -2.24
C ALA A 144 9.66 -18.85 -3.69
N SER A 145 9.30 -17.74 -4.32
CA SER A 145 9.72 -17.35 -5.67
C SER A 145 10.90 -16.38 -5.68
N GLY A 146 11.59 -16.20 -4.54
CA GLY A 146 12.79 -15.36 -4.43
C GLY A 146 12.54 -13.87 -4.30
N TYR A 147 11.29 -13.43 -4.16
CA TYR A 147 10.99 -12.03 -3.88
C TYR A 147 11.12 -11.75 -2.38
N GLN A 148 11.62 -10.57 -2.03
CA GLN A 148 11.83 -10.15 -0.65
C GLN A 148 11.44 -8.68 -0.46
N MET A 149 10.90 -8.38 0.71
CA MET A 149 10.67 -7.01 1.14
C MET A 149 12.01 -6.37 1.53
N LYS A 150 12.23 -5.12 1.11
CA LYS A 150 13.40 -4.35 1.54
C LYS A 150 13.10 -3.64 2.85
N ASN A 151 14.14 -3.38 3.65
CA ASN A 151 13.98 -2.67 4.91
C ASN A 151 13.60 -1.20 4.66
N CYS A 152 12.33 -0.84 4.90
CA CYS A 152 11.73 0.48 4.70
C CYS A 152 12.55 1.65 5.27
N SER A 153 13.16 1.48 6.44
CA SER A 153 13.96 2.52 7.11
C SER A 153 15.19 2.99 6.30
N LYS A 154 15.71 2.15 5.40
CA LYS A 154 16.89 2.48 4.59
C LYS A 154 16.58 3.38 3.40
N ARG A 155 15.30 3.48 3.01
CA ARG A 155 14.83 4.13 1.78
C ARG A 155 15.49 3.57 0.52
N LEU A 156 14.91 3.80 -0.65
CA LEU A 156 15.45 3.35 -1.94
C LEU A 156 16.44 4.36 -2.51
N ASP A 157 17.51 3.85 -3.12
CA ASP A 157 18.34 4.67 -4.00
C ASP A 157 17.62 4.98 -5.32
N ILE A 158 18.12 5.99 -6.03
CA ILE A 158 17.55 6.43 -7.31
C ILE A 158 17.34 5.32 -8.34
N SER A 159 18.23 4.32 -8.41
CA SER A 159 18.11 3.24 -9.40
C SER A 159 16.91 2.36 -9.07
N GLN A 160 16.78 1.97 -7.81
CA GLN A 160 15.67 1.17 -7.33
C GLN A 160 14.36 1.94 -7.39
N SER A 161 14.39 3.25 -7.09
CA SER A 161 13.22 4.12 -7.19
C SER A 161 12.69 4.20 -8.61
N LYS A 162 13.58 4.30 -9.60
CA LYS A 162 13.19 4.24 -11.01
C LYS A 162 12.56 2.91 -11.40
N THR A 163 13.03 1.78 -10.86
CA THR A 163 12.37 0.48 -11.12
C THR A 163 10.93 0.47 -10.59
N VAL A 164 10.68 1.01 -9.39
CA VAL A 164 9.32 1.10 -8.85
C VAL A 164 8.45 2.05 -9.67
N LEU A 165 8.96 3.23 -10.05
CA LEU A 165 8.24 4.18 -10.90
C LEU A 165 7.90 3.61 -12.28
N SER A 166 8.79 2.81 -12.88
CA SER A 166 8.52 2.09 -14.13
C SER A 166 7.37 1.09 -13.97
N ARG A 167 7.35 0.32 -12.86
CA ARG A 167 6.24 -0.59 -12.55
C ARG A 167 4.93 0.18 -12.35
N LEU A 168 4.98 1.27 -11.58
CA LEU A 168 3.82 2.10 -11.27
C LEU A 168 3.25 2.74 -12.54
N ALA A 169 4.09 3.26 -13.43
CA ALA A 169 3.65 3.84 -14.70
C ALA A 169 2.92 2.81 -15.58
N LYS A 170 3.39 1.56 -15.62
CA LYS A 170 2.69 0.46 -16.33
C LYS A 170 1.35 0.13 -15.68
N PHE A 171 1.30 0.11 -14.35
CA PHE A 171 0.08 -0.15 -13.59
C PHE A 171 -0.98 0.94 -13.86
N HIS A 172 -0.59 2.20 -13.75
CA HIS A 172 -1.41 3.36 -14.05
C HIS A 172 -1.90 3.38 -15.50
N ALA A 173 -1.03 3.13 -16.47
CA ALA A 173 -1.42 3.05 -17.88
C ALA A 173 -2.44 1.92 -18.13
N ALA A 174 -2.23 0.72 -17.58
CA ALA A 174 -3.19 -0.38 -17.70
C ALA A 174 -4.54 -0.02 -17.07
N SER A 175 -4.53 0.62 -15.90
CA SER A 175 -5.78 1.02 -15.24
C SER A 175 -6.58 2.03 -16.08
N ALA A 176 -5.91 3.04 -16.66
CA ALA A 176 -6.58 4.02 -17.50
C ALA A 176 -7.15 3.37 -18.78
N VAL A 177 -6.38 2.49 -19.44
CA VAL A 177 -6.84 1.75 -20.61
C VAL A 177 -8.01 0.82 -20.26
N TYR A 178 -7.95 0.13 -19.13
CA TYR A 178 -9.04 -0.72 -18.63
C TYR A 178 -10.32 0.10 -18.43
N PHE A 179 -10.24 1.27 -17.79
CA PHE A 179 -11.38 2.16 -17.59
C PHE A 179 -11.99 2.59 -18.94
N LYS A 180 -11.15 2.95 -19.92
CA LYS A 180 -11.62 3.32 -21.26
C LYS A 180 -12.36 2.16 -21.97
N GLN A 181 -11.92 0.92 -21.75
CA GLN A 181 -12.50 -0.27 -22.40
C GLN A 181 -13.76 -0.80 -21.69
N ASN A 182 -13.81 -0.72 -20.36
CA ASN A 182 -14.81 -1.40 -19.54
C ASN A 182 -15.75 -0.45 -18.79
N GLY A 183 -15.45 0.85 -18.80
CA GLY A 183 -16.19 1.86 -18.05
C GLY A 183 -15.73 1.99 -16.59
N PRO A 184 -16.57 2.61 -15.74
CA PRO A 184 -16.17 2.98 -14.38
C PRO A 184 -15.92 1.77 -13.47
N TYR A 185 -14.96 1.94 -12.55
CA TYR A 185 -14.73 0.98 -11.47
C TYR A 185 -15.94 0.87 -10.53
N PRO A 186 -16.09 -0.27 -9.82
CA PRO A 186 -17.14 -0.41 -8.80
C PRO A 186 -17.09 0.72 -7.78
N THR A 187 -18.26 1.09 -7.23
CA THR A 187 -18.38 2.18 -6.24
C THR A 187 -17.45 2.03 -5.04
N SER A 188 -17.08 0.81 -4.66
CA SER A 188 -16.10 0.55 -3.60
C SER A 188 -14.73 1.20 -3.86
N PHE A 189 -14.34 1.43 -5.10
CA PHE A 189 -13.08 2.09 -5.45
C PHE A 189 -13.19 3.62 -5.53
N LYS A 190 -14.32 4.24 -5.19
CA LYS A 190 -14.43 5.71 -5.19
C LYS A 190 -13.67 6.38 -4.06
N THR A 191 -13.42 5.67 -2.97
CA THR A 191 -12.76 6.19 -1.76
C THR A 191 -11.49 5.39 -1.47
N GLY A 192 -10.43 6.09 -1.08
CA GLY A 192 -9.13 5.51 -0.70
C GLY A 192 -9.02 5.28 0.80
N MET A 193 -7.87 5.66 1.37
CA MET A 193 -7.58 5.57 2.82
C MET A 193 -8.56 6.41 3.67
N TYR A 194 -8.98 7.55 3.14
CA TYR A 194 -9.97 8.44 3.76
C TYR A 194 -10.79 9.15 2.68
N ASP A 195 -11.96 9.61 3.07
CA ASP A 195 -12.84 10.47 2.28
C ASP A 195 -13.31 11.65 3.13
N GLU A 196 -14.13 12.54 2.56
CA GLU A 196 -14.58 13.73 3.29
C GLU A 196 -15.43 13.41 4.51
N GLU A 197 -16.20 12.32 4.47
CA GLU A 197 -17.05 11.91 5.59
C GLU A 197 -16.18 11.33 6.71
N SER A 198 -15.25 10.45 6.39
CA SER A 198 -14.38 9.86 7.39
C SER A 198 -13.35 10.83 7.95
N ALA A 199 -12.89 11.79 7.14
CA ALA A 199 -12.01 12.86 7.59
C ALA A 199 -12.69 13.75 8.64
N LEU A 200 -14.00 13.98 8.58
CA LEU A 200 -14.71 14.72 9.63
C LEU A 200 -14.70 13.98 10.97
N ASN A 201 -14.71 12.65 10.94
CA ASN A 201 -14.73 11.80 12.13
C ASN A 201 -13.32 11.46 12.66
N SER A 202 -12.25 11.87 11.97
CA SER A 202 -10.87 11.53 12.33
C SER A 202 -10.18 12.57 13.23
N GLU A 203 -10.89 13.59 13.71
CA GLU A 203 -10.28 14.71 14.45
C GLU A 203 -9.54 14.25 15.71
N THR A 204 -10.08 13.27 16.44
CA THR A 204 -9.40 12.73 17.63
C THR A 204 -8.08 12.04 17.25
N TYR A 205 -8.09 11.20 16.22
CA TYR A 205 -6.90 10.45 15.81
C TYR A 205 -5.84 11.38 15.20
N ILE A 206 -6.20 12.03 14.09
CA ILE A 206 -5.29 12.85 13.29
C ILE A 206 -4.95 14.15 14.01
N GLY A 207 -5.89 14.76 14.74
CA GLY A 207 -5.62 15.97 15.49
C GLY A 207 -4.63 15.73 16.63
N ASN A 208 -4.65 14.56 17.28
CA ASN A 208 -3.66 14.23 18.31
C ASN A 208 -2.26 14.01 17.72
N LEU A 209 -2.16 13.33 16.57
CA LEU A 209 -0.89 13.18 15.84
C LEU A 209 -0.36 14.54 15.37
N PHE A 210 -1.23 15.36 14.78
CA PHE A 210 -0.87 16.67 14.29
C PHE A 210 -0.39 17.61 15.40
N LYS A 211 -1.07 17.63 16.55
CA LYS A 211 -0.62 18.37 17.74
C LYS A 211 0.77 17.92 18.21
N ALA A 212 1.03 16.61 18.22
CA ALA A 212 2.33 16.09 18.64
C ALA A 212 3.46 16.44 17.64
N LEU A 213 3.16 16.42 16.34
CA LEU A 213 4.06 16.93 15.30
C LEU A 213 4.40 18.40 15.53
N GLU A 214 3.37 19.24 15.71
CA GLU A 214 3.54 20.68 15.93
C GLU A 214 4.36 20.97 17.20
N SER A 215 4.07 20.27 18.30
CA SER A 215 4.83 20.38 19.55
C SER A 215 6.29 20.00 19.36
N SER A 216 6.59 18.87 18.69
CA SER A 216 7.98 18.47 18.37
C SER A 216 8.70 19.56 17.56
N LEU A 217 8.06 20.11 16.52
CA LEU A 217 8.66 21.17 15.72
C LEU A 217 8.95 22.43 16.54
N ARG A 218 8.06 22.81 17.47
CA ARG A 218 8.25 23.95 18.37
C ARG A 218 9.36 23.72 19.39
N GLU A 219 9.38 22.56 20.04
CA GLU A 219 10.42 22.17 21.02
C GLU A 219 11.82 22.17 20.38
N ARG A 220 11.92 21.80 19.10
CA ARG A 220 13.17 21.76 18.34
C ARG A 220 13.55 23.12 17.71
N ASN A 221 12.83 24.20 18.03
CA ASN A 221 13.04 25.54 17.49
C ASN A 221 13.01 25.60 15.96
N CYS A 222 12.07 24.86 15.34
CA CYS A 222 11.84 24.90 13.90
C CYS A 222 11.60 26.35 13.41
N SER A 223 12.06 26.66 12.19
CA SER A 223 11.92 28.00 11.62
C SER A 223 10.47 28.46 11.60
N ARG A 224 10.26 29.71 12.03
CA ARG A 224 8.93 30.34 12.08
C ARG A 224 8.23 30.32 10.72
N GLN A 225 8.96 30.42 9.60
CA GLN A 225 8.36 30.40 8.27
C GLN A 225 7.66 29.07 7.93
N TYR A 226 8.11 27.96 8.52
CA TYR A 226 7.47 26.65 8.36
C TYR A 226 6.32 26.49 9.36
N LEU A 227 6.59 26.80 10.63
CA LEU A 227 5.59 26.71 11.70
C LEU A 227 4.34 27.56 11.41
N ASP A 228 4.50 28.79 10.94
CA ASP A 228 3.38 29.69 10.65
C ASP A 228 2.46 29.13 9.56
N LEU A 229 2.99 28.35 8.59
CA LEU A 229 2.17 27.66 7.58
C LEU A 229 1.54 26.38 8.12
N ILE A 230 2.30 25.58 8.87
CA ILE A 230 1.82 24.32 9.44
C ILE A 230 0.68 24.58 10.43
N SER A 231 0.80 25.59 11.30
CA SER A 231 -0.26 25.97 12.24
C SER A 231 -1.57 26.41 11.56
N GLN A 232 -1.56 26.73 10.25
CA GLN A 232 -2.77 27.07 9.49
C GLN A 232 -3.56 25.84 9.02
N TRP A 233 -3.04 24.62 9.20
CA TRP A 233 -3.73 23.41 8.74
C TRP A 233 -5.00 23.06 9.56
N GLY A 234 -5.23 23.78 10.66
CA GLY A 234 -6.37 23.58 11.55
C GLY A 234 -6.18 22.39 12.50
N THR A 235 -7.22 22.06 13.26
CA THR A 235 -7.17 20.94 14.22
C THR A 235 -7.23 19.57 13.55
N ASN A 236 -7.78 19.51 12.33
CA ASN A 236 -7.89 18.29 11.55
C ASN A 236 -7.44 18.53 10.09
N PRO A 237 -6.13 18.40 9.81
CA PRO A 237 -5.59 18.60 8.46
C PRO A 237 -6.17 17.63 7.41
N TYR A 238 -6.74 16.49 7.81
CA TYR A 238 -7.33 15.53 6.88
C TYR A 238 -8.62 16.02 6.24
N VAL A 239 -9.36 16.94 6.88
CA VAL A 239 -10.53 17.58 6.23
C VAL A 239 -10.10 18.35 4.98
N SER A 240 -8.92 18.96 5.03
CA SER A 240 -8.32 19.60 3.86
C SER A 240 -7.78 18.55 2.90
N GLY A 241 -7.04 17.56 3.40
CA GLY A 241 -6.49 16.47 2.59
C GLY A 241 -7.54 15.70 1.78
N ALA A 242 -8.70 15.41 2.37
CA ALA A 242 -9.79 14.66 1.73
C ALA A 242 -10.31 15.35 0.46
N LYS A 243 -10.26 16.69 0.40
CA LYS A 243 -10.68 17.43 -0.80
C LYS A 243 -9.76 17.18 -2.00
N LEU A 244 -8.50 16.77 -1.76
CA LEU A 244 -7.57 16.36 -2.83
C LEU A 244 -8.04 15.08 -3.54
N PHE A 245 -8.89 14.26 -2.92
CA PHE A 245 -9.41 13.02 -3.50
C PHE A 245 -10.60 13.27 -4.44
N ARG A 246 -11.11 14.50 -4.51
CA ARG A 246 -12.18 14.87 -5.46
C ARG A 246 -11.66 14.70 -6.88
N LEU A 247 -12.43 13.97 -7.69
CA LEU A 247 -12.15 13.89 -9.12
C LEU A 247 -12.22 15.28 -9.75
N ASN A 248 -11.22 15.58 -10.57
CA ASN A 248 -11.18 16.78 -11.39
C ASN A 248 -11.00 16.34 -12.85
N ASP A 249 -11.87 16.83 -13.74
CA ASP A 249 -11.91 16.44 -15.14
C ASP A 249 -10.62 16.79 -15.92
N GLN A 250 -9.77 17.64 -15.34
CA GLN A 250 -8.48 18.01 -15.91
C GLN A 250 -7.35 17.04 -15.55
N ASP A 251 -7.59 16.14 -14.60
CA ASP A 251 -6.54 15.33 -14.00
C ASP A 251 -6.34 14.03 -14.77
N PHE A 252 -5.09 13.58 -14.82
CA PHE A 252 -4.84 12.20 -15.22
C PHE A 252 -5.28 11.24 -14.11
N THR A 253 -6.44 10.63 -14.30
CA THR A 253 -7.06 9.72 -13.33
C THR A 253 -6.81 8.26 -13.66
N VAL A 254 -6.54 7.47 -12.62
CA VAL A 254 -6.10 6.08 -12.67
C VAL A 254 -6.68 5.32 -11.48
N LEU A 255 -6.59 3.99 -11.52
CA LEU A 255 -6.70 3.21 -10.29
C LEU A 255 -5.36 3.31 -9.57
N ASN A 256 -5.32 3.99 -8.43
CA ASN A 256 -4.18 4.04 -7.53
C ASN A 256 -4.13 2.74 -6.71
N HIS A 257 -2.92 2.31 -6.37
CA HIS A 257 -2.65 1.35 -5.30
C HIS A 257 -3.17 1.89 -3.96
N GLY A 258 -2.93 3.18 -3.70
CA GLY A 258 -3.40 3.93 -2.55
C GLY A 258 -2.61 3.72 -1.25
N ASP A 259 -1.54 2.92 -1.30
CA ASP A 259 -0.65 2.64 -0.15
C ASP A 259 0.75 2.25 -0.64
N LEU A 260 1.34 3.04 -1.54
CA LEU A 260 2.55 2.67 -2.25
C LEU A 260 3.82 3.10 -1.52
N TRP A 261 4.06 2.49 -0.37
CA TRP A 261 5.31 2.59 0.39
C TRP A 261 6.13 1.29 0.32
N MET A 262 7.40 1.33 0.74
CA MET A 262 8.34 0.23 0.57
C MET A 262 7.85 -1.14 1.08
N ASN A 263 7.03 -1.17 2.14
CA ASN A 263 6.52 -2.42 2.69
C ASN A 263 5.52 -3.13 1.76
N ASN A 264 4.92 -2.42 0.82
CA ASN A 264 4.00 -2.97 -0.16
C ASN A 264 4.68 -3.29 -1.51
N VAL A 265 6.02 -3.34 -1.51
CA VAL A 265 6.82 -3.69 -2.68
C VAL A 265 7.77 -4.85 -2.37
N MET A 266 7.59 -5.94 -3.10
CA MET A 266 8.42 -7.14 -3.02
C MET A 266 9.40 -7.18 -4.21
N PHE A 267 10.69 -7.23 -3.94
CA PHE A 267 11.76 -7.18 -4.96
C PHE A 267 12.38 -8.56 -5.19
N SER A 268 12.68 -8.89 -6.44
CA SER A 268 13.61 -9.95 -6.83
C SER A 268 14.84 -9.34 -7.50
N ASP A 269 15.76 -10.17 -8.00
CA ASP A 269 16.98 -9.72 -8.70
C ASP A 269 16.67 -8.96 -9.99
N SER A 270 15.58 -9.32 -10.68
CA SER A 270 15.24 -8.79 -12.00
C SER A 270 13.86 -8.13 -12.07
N ASP A 271 13.07 -8.19 -11.00
CA ASP A 271 11.70 -7.70 -11.03
C ASP A 271 11.20 -7.21 -9.65
N LEU A 272 10.00 -6.62 -9.63
CA LEU A 272 9.26 -6.31 -8.41
C LEU A 272 7.75 -6.51 -8.61
N LEU A 273 7.08 -6.81 -7.50
CA LEU A 273 5.63 -6.98 -7.41
C LEU A 273 5.07 -6.10 -6.30
N LEU A 274 3.87 -5.59 -6.53
CA LEU A 274 3.10 -4.82 -5.56
C LEU A 274 2.19 -5.79 -4.77
N ILE A 275 1.99 -5.49 -3.50
CA ILE A 275 1.11 -6.25 -2.60
C ILE A 275 0.23 -5.29 -1.80
N ASP A 276 -0.87 -5.81 -1.28
CA ASP A 276 -1.78 -5.11 -0.37
C ASP A 276 -2.60 -3.97 -1.03
N PHE A 277 -3.46 -4.34 -1.98
CA PHE A 277 -4.35 -3.42 -2.71
C PHE A 277 -5.63 -3.05 -1.93
N GLN A 278 -5.61 -3.11 -0.60
CA GLN A 278 -6.80 -2.98 0.25
C GLN A 278 -7.45 -1.58 0.23
N ILE A 279 -6.65 -0.54 0.00
CA ILE A 279 -7.11 0.85 -0.08
C ILE A 279 -6.98 1.44 -1.49
N ALA A 280 -6.91 0.57 -2.51
CA ALA A 280 -6.93 0.98 -3.90
C ALA A 280 -8.18 1.80 -4.22
N PHE A 281 -8.00 2.87 -4.99
CA PHE A 281 -9.06 3.80 -5.34
C PHE A 281 -8.84 4.48 -6.68
N TYR A 282 -9.93 4.89 -7.31
CA TYR A 282 -9.91 5.62 -8.57
C TYR A 282 -9.81 7.12 -8.29
N GLY A 283 -8.72 7.74 -8.76
CA GLY A 283 -8.42 9.14 -8.48
C GLY A 283 -7.20 9.64 -9.27
N SER A 284 -6.69 10.82 -8.90
CA SER A 284 -5.47 11.36 -9.51
C SER A 284 -4.28 10.42 -9.31
N PHE A 285 -3.43 10.23 -10.33
CA PHE A 285 -2.20 9.43 -10.22
C PHE A 285 -1.20 9.98 -9.19
N THR A 286 -1.37 11.24 -8.78
CA THR A 286 -0.45 11.95 -7.91
C THR A 286 -0.35 11.33 -6.53
N PHE A 287 -1.38 10.60 -6.08
CA PHE A 287 -1.41 9.96 -4.77
C PHE A 287 -0.31 8.91 -4.65
N ASP A 288 -0.31 7.91 -5.52
CA ASP A 288 0.74 6.88 -5.51
C ASP A 288 2.13 7.47 -5.77
N VAL A 289 2.25 8.44 -6.69
CA VAL A 289 3.56 9.03 -7.05
C VAL A 289 4.15 9.84 -5.89
N LEU A 290 3.35 10.72 -5.28
CA LEU A 290 3.82 11.54 -4.16
C LEU A 290 4.10 10.68 -2.93
N GLU A 291 3.18 9.78 -2.59
CA GLU A 291 3.37 8.86 -1.47
C GLU A 291 4.64 8.04 -1.64
N PHE A 292 4.82 7.40 -2.79
CA PHE A 292 6.03 6.63 -3.08
C PHE A 292 7.30 7.48 -2.93
N ILE A 293 7.33 8.66 -3.54
CA ILE A 293 8.50 9.52 -3.52
C ILE A 293 8.85 9.94 -2.08
N PHE A 294 7.90 10.51 -1.33
CA PHE A 294 8.19 11.06 0.00
C PHE A 294 8.37 10.00 1.09
N CYS A 295 7.70 8.86 0.98
CA CYS A 295 7.79 7.79 1.97
C CYS A 295 8.99 6.86 1.72
N THR A 296 9.36 6.63 0.46
CA THR A 296 10.28 5.53 0.11
C THR A 296 11.61 6.00 -0.47
N VAL A 297 11.67 7.09 -1.22
CA VAL A 297 12.92 7.54 -1.86
C VAL A 297 13.85 8.18 -0.82
N LYS A 298 15.17 8.05 -0.99
CA LYS A 298 16.15 8.76 -0.15
C LYS A 298 15.91 10.26 -0.20
N VAL A 299 16.01 10.92 0.96
CA VAL A 299 15.70 12.35 1.09
C VAL A 299 16.58 13.22 0.20
N ASP A 300 17.86 12.90 0.07
CA ASP A 300 18.80 13.58 -0.84
C ASP A 300 18.34 13.50 -2.31
N ASP A 301 17.91 12.32 -2.75
CA ASP A 301 17.35 12.12 -4.09
C ASP A 301 16.01 12.87 -4.25
N ILE A 302 15.16 12.96 -3.22
CA ILE A 302 13.95 13.80 -3.30
C ILE A 302 14.36 15.26 -3.54
N ILE A 303 15.23 15.81 -2.70
CA ILE A 303 15.59 17.24 -2.75
C ILE A 303 16.23 17.60 -4.09
N HIS A 304 17.11 16.75 -4.62
CA HIS A 304 17.92 17.05 -5.79
C HIS A 304 17.40 16.47 -7.10
N LYS A 305 16.48 15.49 -7.05
CA LYS A 305 16.01 14.70 -8.20
C LYS A 305 14.50 14.54 -8.29
N PHE A 306 13.71 15.29 -7.51
CA PHE A 306 12.25 15.22 -7.59
C PHE A 306 11.72 15.38 -9.02
N ASP A 307 12.09 16.46 -9.71
CA ASP A 307 11.58 16.71 -11.07
C ASP A 307 12.11 15.66 -12.08
N ASP A 308 13.35 15.18 -11.91
CA ASP A 308 13.94 14.09 -12.71
C ASP A 308 13.13 12.78 -12.52
N LEU A 309 12.63 12.51 -11.32
CA LEU A 309 11.79 11.34 -11.01
C LEU A 309 10.40 11.46 -11.66
N ILE A 310 9.80 12.65 -11.64
CA ILE A 310 8.51 12.91 -12.30
C ILE A 310 8.65 12.78 -13.82
N GLU A 311 9.71 13.35 -14.39
CA GLU A 311 10.00 13.20 -15.82
C GLU A 311 10.24 11.73 -16.20
N PHE A 312 11.01 10.99 -15.39
CA PHE A 312 11.22 9.57 -15.60
C PHE A 312 9.90 8.78 -15.58
N TYR A 313 9.03 9.03 -14.59
CA TYR A 313 7.70 8.42 -14.54
C TYR A 313 6.88 8.74 -15.79
N HIS A 314 6.91 9.97 -16.30
CA HIS A 314 6.24 10.35 -17.55
C HIS A 314 6.76 9.59 -18.77
N GLN A 315 8.07 9.41 -18.87
CA GLN A 315 8.70 8.65 -19.95
C GLN A 315 8.30 7.16 -19.92
N GLU A 316 8.24 6.57 -18.73
CA GLU A 316 7.75 5.19 -18.55
C GLU A 316 6.25 5.07 -18.87
N LEU A 317 5.45 6.08 -18.49
CA LEU A 317 4.02 6.14 -18.81
C LEU A 317 3.78 6.23 -20.32
N ARG A 318 4.57 7.05 -21.02
CA ARG A 318 4.57 7.11 -22.49
C ARG A 318 4.87 5.76 -23.12
N THR A 319 5.94 5.09 -22.64
CA THR A 319 6.33 3.77 -23.14
C THR A 319 5.23 2.75 -22.90
N ALA A 320 4.59 2.77 -21.72
CA ALA A 320 3.47 1.90 -21.41
C ALA A 320 2.27 2.15 -22.36
N PHE A 321 1.86 3.40 -22.58
CA PHE A 321 0.76 3.71 -23.52
C PHE A 321 1.08 3.36 -24.98
N GLN A 322 2.35 3.40 -25.39
CA GLN A 322 2.76 2.91 -26.71
C GLN A 322 2.61 1.39 -26.83
N ILE A 323 3.04 0.64 -25.81
CA ILE A 323 2.87 -0.82 -25.76
C ILE A 323 1.38 -1.20 -25.78
N LEU A 324 0.54 -0.42 -25.10
CA LEU A 324 -0.90 -0.63 -25.03
C LEU A 324 -1.68 -0.09 -26.24
N ASP A 325 -1.01 0.46 -27.26
CA ASP A 325 -1.65 1.10 -28.43
C ASP A 325 -2.69 2.18 -28.06
N ASN A 326 -2.39 2.98 -27.03
CA ASN A 326 -3.27 4.01 -26.46
C ASN A 326 -2.52 5.33 -26.21
N SER A 327 -1.59 5.69 -27.12
CA SER A 327 -0.75 6.89 -26.98
C SER A 327 -1.52 8.22 -26.89
N SER A 328 -2.77 8.27 -27.38
CA SER A 328 -3.63 9.46 -27.25
C SER A 328 -4.10 9.74 -25.82
N MET A 329 -3.92 8.80 -24.89
CA MET A 329 -4.27 8.96 -23.48
C MET A 329 -3.14 9.57 -22.64
N LEU A 330 -1.92 9.68 -23.19
CA LEU A 330 -0.78 10.23 -22.48
C LEU A 330 -0.99 11.74 -22.24
N PRO A 331 -1.01 12.21 -20.99
CA PRO A 331 -1.04 13.65 -20.72
C PRO A 331 0.33 14.28 -20.98
N SER A 332 0.36 15.59 -21.21
CA SER A 332 1.64 16.32 -21.35
C SER A 332 2.43 16.31 -20.04
N LEU A 333 3.76 16.44 -20.10
CA LEU A 333 4.57 16.52 -18.89
C LEU A 333 4.16 17.72 -18.03
N GLU A 334 3.84 18.83 -18.68
CA GLU A 334 3.36 20.06 -18.07
C GLU A 334 2.05 19.83 -17.30
N THR A 335 1.12 19.03 -17.86
CA THR A 335 -0.12 18.64 -17.19
C THR A 335 0.17 17.80 -15.93
N LEU A 336 1.01 16.77 -16.02
CA LEU A 336 1.37 15.97 -14.83
C LEU A 336 2.04 16.81 -13.74
N GLN A 337 2.95 17.72 -14.13
CA GLN A 337 3.62 18.60 -13.17
C GLN A 337 2.65 19.57 -12.50
N ALA A 338 1.64 20.07 -13.23
CA ALA A 338 0.57 20.88 -12.67
C ALA A 338 -0.29 20.08 -11.67
N ASP A 339 -0.66 18.85 -12.00
CA ASP A 339 -1.40 17.96 -11.11
C ASP A 339 -0.61 17.67 -9.83
N ILE A 340 0.68 17.31 -9.96
CA ILE A 340 1.59 17.08 -8.84
C ILE A 340 1.69 18.30 -7.94
N LYS A 341 1.77 19.51 -8.52
CA LYS A 341 1.83 20.75 -7.76
C LYS A 341 0.53 21.01 -6.99
N ARG A 342 -0.64 20.81 -7.61
CA ARG A 342 -1.95 21.00 -6.97
C ARG A 342 -2.17 20.03 -5.81
N HIS A 343 -1.67 18.80 -5.93
CA HIS A 343 -1.74 17.79 -4.87
C HIS A 343 -0.56 17.81 -3.90
N GLY A 344 0.35 18.78 -4.02
CA GLY A 344 1.58 18.83 -3.24
C GLY A 344 1.37 18.88 -1.72
N PHE A 345 0.21 19.38 -1.25
CA PHE A 345 -0.17 19.35 0.17
C PHE A 345 -0.20 17.94 0.76
N LEU A 346 -0.41 16.90 -0.05
CA LEU A 346 -0.31 15.50 0.37
C LEU A 346 1.06 15.19 0.99
N ALA A 347 2.14 15.75 0.44
CA ALA A 347 3.49 15.57 1.00
C ALA A 347 3.61 16.12 2.43
N GLY A 348 2.87 17.18 2.74
CA GLY A 348 2.77 17.73 4.10
C GLY A 348 2.01 16.79 5.03
N LEU A 349 0.89 16.21 4.58
CA LEU A 349 0.08 15.26 5.35
C LEU A 349 0.85 13.99 5.71
N LEU A 350 1.72 13.50 4.81
CA LEU A 350 2.55 12.32 5.07
C LEU A 350 3.50 12.51 6.26
N MET A 351 3.83 13.75 6.66
CA MET A 351 4.62 14.02 7.88
C MET A 351 3.87 13.72 9.18
N ILE A 352 2.54 13.61 9.14
CA ILE A 352 1.70 13.37 10.33
C ILE A 352 1.62 11.89 10.67
N GLU A 353 1.52 11.02 9.67
CA GLU A 353 1.23 9.60 9.86
C GLU A 353 2.28 8.68 9.20
N ALA A 354 2.42 8.73 7.87
CA ALA A 354 3.26 7.78 7.14
C ALA A 354 4.77 7.88 7.49
N ILE A 355 5.34 9.08 7.46
CA ILE A 355 6.77 9.30 7.77
C ILE A 355 7.13 8.90 9.23
N PRO A 356 6.39 9.31 10.27
CA PRO A 356 6.70 8.86 11.63
C PRO A 356 6.54 7.34 11.77
N MET A 357 5.54 6.72 11.14
CA MET A 357 5.41 5.26 11.15
C MET A 357 6.62 4.56 10.54
N ILE A 358 7.05 4.98 9.35
CA ILE A 358 8.19 4.39 8.63
C ILE A 358 9.49 4.53 9.40
N THR A 359 9.71 5.70 10.01
CA THR A 359 10.96 5.99 10.73
C THR A 359 11.02 5.32 12.11
N PHE A 360 9.88 4.90 12.65
CA PHE A 360 9.80 4.22 13.95
C PHE A 360 10.06 2.70 13.88
N VAL A 361 10.09 2.09 12.69
CA VAL A 361 10.20 0.62 12.51
C VAL A 361 11.41 -0.01 13.21
N ASN A 362 12.54 0.71 13.34
CA ASN A 362 13.72 0.23 14.07
C ASN A 362 13.84 0.79 15.50
N VAL A 363 12.89 1.62 15.93
CA VAL A 363 12.89 2.29 17.24
C VAL A 363 12.01 1.53 18.23
N GLY A 364 10.86 1.04 17.78
CA GLY A 364 9.94 0.27 18.61
C GLY A 364 8.81 -0.36 17.80
N GLU A 365 7.96 -1.10 18.50
CA GLU A 365 6.76 -1.68 17.90
C GLU A 365 5.69 -0.60 17.71
N MET A 366 5.10 -0.56 16.52
CA MET A 366 4.01 0.35 16.21
C MET A 366 2.76 0.03 17.04
N SER A 367 1.95 1.01 17.41
CA SER A 367 0.68 0.79 18.11
C SER A 367 -0.37 1.80 17.67
N MET A 368 -1.32 1.34 16.85
CA MET A 368 -2.43 2.20 16.39
C MET A 368 -3.29 2.69 17.57
N ASP A 369 -3.48 1.83 18.58
CA ASP A 369 -4.22 2.18 19.79
C ASP A 369 -3.52 3.30 20.57
N LEU A 370 -2.20 3.22 20.76
CA LEU A 370 -1.45 4.28 21.44
C LEU A 370 -1.35 5.56 20.60
N MET A 371 -1.28 5.46 19.27
CA MET A 371 -1.31 6.63 18.39
C MET A 371 -2.60 7.44 18.56
N SER A 372 -3.73 6.75 18.70
CA SER A 372 -5.07 7.36 18.85
C SER A 372 -5.41 7.76 20.29
N SER A 373 -4.84 7.09 21.29
CA SER A 373 -5.19 7.28 22.70
C SER A 373 -4.97 8.70 23.19
N ALA A 374 -5.98 9.26 23.88
CA ALA A 374 -5.88 10.55 24.56
C ALA A 374 -5.24 10.45 25.97
N GLU A 375 -4.96 9.23 26.44
CA GLU A 375 -4.34 8.98 27.74
C GLU A 375 -2.84 9.33 27.73
N PRO A 376 -2.22 9.53 28.90
CA PRO A 376 -0.80 9.90 29.02
C PRO A 376 0.15 8.96 28.28
N GLU A 377 -0.14 7.66 28.24
CA GLU A 377 0.65 6.67 27.52
C GLU A 377 0.61 6.90 26.00
N GLY A 378 -0.53 7.34 25.47
CA GLY A 378 -0.68 7.72 24.06
C GLY A 378 0.07 9.01 23.73
N GLU A 379 0.04 10.00 24.63
CA GLU A 379 0.84 11.22 24.48
C GLU A 379 2.34 10.92 24.46
N GLU A 380 2.83 10.10 25.39
CA GLU A 380 4.23 9.68 25.43
C GLU A 380 4.63 8.86 24.19
N PHE A 381 3.73 7.99 23.69
CA PHE A 381 3.97 7.26 22.45
C PHE A 381 4.12 8.20 21.25
N ARG A 382 3.19 9.15 21.07
CA ARG A 382 3.29 10.17 20.01
C ARG A 382 4.54 11.03 20.19
N ARG A 383 4.91 11.40 21.42
CA ARG A 383 6.17 12.12 21.68
C ARG A 383 7.36 11.33 21.15
N LYS A 384 7.45 10.02 21.43
CA LYS A 384 8.51 9.14 20.90
C LYS A 384 8.49 9.05 19.38
N LEU A 385 7.32 8.98 18.74
CA LEU A 385 7.20 9.00 17.29
C LEU A 385 7.83 10.27 16.69
N PHE A 386 7.50 11.45 17.20
CA PHE A 386 7.94 12.72 16.60
C PHE A 386 9.30 13.24 17.10
N HIS A 387 9.90 12.59 18.10
CA HIS A 387 11.23 12.93 18.62
C HIS A 387 12.30 11.90 18.28
N ASN A 388 11.97 10.83 17.55
CA ASN A 388 12.97 9.87 17.13
C ASN A 388 13.95 10.50 16.12
N GLU A 389 15.22 10.14 16.20
CA GLU A 389 16.30 10.76 15.42
C GLU A 389 16.06 10.66 13.90
N LYS A 390 15.52 9.52 13.42
CA LYS A 390 15.31 9.31 12.00
C LYS A 390 14.16 10.16 11.46
N PHE A 391 13.10 10.35 12.24
CA PHE A 391 12.02 11.28 11.89
C PHE A 391 12.55 12.70 11.77
N ILE A 392 13.32 13.16 12.78
CA ILE A 392 13.90 14.51 12.80
C ILE A 392 14.81 14.71 11.57
N GLU A 393 15.71 13.76 11.31
CA GLU A 393 16.62 13.80 10.16
C GLU A 393 15.88 13.95 8.83
N VAL A 394 14.78 13.20 8.65
CA VAL A 394 13.98 13.22 7.42
C VAL A 394 13.19 14.53 7.30
N VAL A 395 12.43 14.89 8.32
CA VAL A 395 11.51 16.03 8.25
C VAL A 395 12.26 17.36 8.17
N ASP A 396 13.36 17.53 8.91
CA ASP A 396 14.12 18.78 8.89
C ASP A 396 14.76 19.05 7.51
N GLN A 397 15.13 17.99 6.79
CA GLN A 397 15.61 18.09 5.40
C GLN A 397 14.48 18.32 4.40
N LEU A 398 13.30 17.75 4.60
CA LEU A 398 12.15 17.92 3.70
C LEU A 398 11.47 19.28 3.85
N LEU A 399 11.44 19.88 5.05
CA LEU A 399 10.72 21.13 5.30
C LEU A 399 11.12 22.28 4.36
N PRO A 400 12.41 22.59 4.13
CA PRO A 400 12.81 23.60 3.15
C PRO A 400 12.27 23.31 1.74
N PHE A 401 12.39 22.05 1.29
CA PHE A 401 11.92 21.61 -0.02
C PHE A 401 10.40 21.77 -0.17
N LEU A 402 9.63 21.33 0.83
CA LEU A 402 8.18 21.47 0.85
C LEU A 402 7.75 22.94 0.88
N HIS A 403 8.46 23.76 1.65
CA HIS A 403 8.20 25.19 1.74
C HIS A 403 8.43 25.91 0.41
N GLU A 404 9.58 25.68 -0.23
CA GLU A 404 9.95 26.30 -1.52
C GLU A 404 8.96 25.94 -2.63
N ARG A 405 8.44 24.71 -2.62
CA ARG A 405 7.41 24.26 -3.58
C ARG A 405 5.98 24.68 -3.22
N GLY A 406 5.79 25.27 -2.04
CA GLY A 406 4.48 25.66 -1.54
C GLY A 406 3.62 24.49 -1.04
N TYR A 407 4.21 23.31 -0.83
CA TYR A 407 3.51 22.09 -0.39
C TYR A 407 3.08 22.13 1.08
N LEU A 408 3.55 23.12 1.85
CA LEU A 408 3.02 23.39 3.19
C LEU A 408 1.75 24.26 3.18
N LYS A 409 1.33 24.79 2.03
CA LYS A 409 0.12 25.62 1.93
C LYS A 409 -1.09 24.75 1.66
N CYS A 410 -2.10 24.86 2.51
CA CYS A 410 -3.42 24.30 2.25
C CYS A 410 -4.15 25.21 1.22
N SER A 411 -3.98 24.92 -0.07
CA SER A 411 -4.62 25.66 -1.16
C SER A 411 -6.02 25.08 -1.44
N ILE A 412 -7.00 25.38 -0.59
CA ILE A 412 -8.38 24.89 -0.79
C ILE A 412 -9.45 25.95 -0.49
N ASN A 413 -9.09 27.23 -0.66
CA ASN A 413 -10.04 28.34 -0.69
C ASN A 413 -10.44 28.74 -2.12
N GLU A 414 -10.25 27.86 -3.11
CA GLU A 414 -10.82 28.03 -4.47
C GLU A 414 -11.81 26.91 -4.78
#